data_AF-A0A7J8QAJ7-F1
#
_entry.id   AF-A0A7J8QAJ7-F1
#
_cell.length_a   1.000
_cell.length_b   1.000
_cell.length_c   1.000
_cell.angle_alpha   90.00
_cell.angle_beta   90.00
_cell.angle_gamma   90.00
#
_symmetry.space_group_name_H-M   'P 1'
#
loop_
_entity.id
_entity.type
_entity.pdbx_description
1 polymer ?
#
loop_
_entity_poly.entity_id
_entity_poly.type
_entity_poly.pdbx_seq_one_letter_code
_entity_poly.pdbx_strand_id
1 'polypeptide(L)'
;VPEFPSKLFFFCEVEPGSGGETPIVLSHIVYEKMKEKYPEFVDRLEAHGLLYTRVLGEDDDPSSPIGRGWKSTFLTSNKAVAEERAAKLGMKLEWLSDGVKTVMGPIPAIKYDKSRQRKIWFNSMVAAYTGWEDSRNDPVKAVTFGDGQPLPADIIYDCLKILEDECVPIPWKKGDVMLIDNLATLHSRRSFDPPRRVLASLCK
;
A
#
# COMPACT_ATOMS: atom_id res chain seq x y z
N VAL A 1 0.13 -4.39 8.64
CA VAL A 1 1.17 -4.20 9.68
C VAL A 1 0.51 -3.77 10.99
N PRO A 2 1.00 -4.27 12.14
CA PRO A 2 0.42 -4.00 13.46
C PRO A 2 0.62 -2.55 13.91
N GLU A 3 1.79 -1.98 13.61
CA GLU A 3 2.09 -0.57 13.83
C GLU A 3 2.20 0.15 12.49
N PHE A 4 1.58 1.32 12.40
CA PHE A 4 1.60 2.21 11.25
C PHE A 4 1.65 3.65 11.76
N PRO A 5 2.26 4.58 11.01
CA PRO A 5 2.38 5.95 11.48
C PRO A 5 1.00 6.60 11.60
N SER A 6 0.77 7.38 12.66
CA SER A 6 -0.49 8.13 12.80
C SER A 6 -0.56 9.31 11.83
N LYS A 7 0.59 9.94 11.58
CA LYS A 7 0.77 11.09 10.70
C LYS A 7 2.10 10.97 9.98
N LEU A 8 2.22 11.67 8.88
CA LEU A 8 3.47 11.78 8.13
C LEU A 8 3.66 13.21 7.62
N PHE A 9 4.92 13.59 7.48
CA PHE A 9 5.33 14.82 6.82
C PHE A 9 6.02 14.49 5.51
N PHE A 10 5.76 15.27 4.47
CA PHE A 10 6.58 15.37 3.28
C PHE A 10 7.18 16.77 3.16
N PHE A 11 8.45 16.87 2.79
CA PHE A 11 9.17 18.13 2.62
C PHE A 11 9.86 18.19 1.26
N CYS A 12 9.56 19.20 0.46
CA CYS A 12 10.22 19.38 -0.84
C CYS A 12 11.50 20.20 -0.70
N GLU A 13 12.63 19.51 -0.76
CA GLU A 13 13.97 20.13 -0.71
C GLU A 13 14.44 20.58 -2.10
N VAL A 14 14.11 19.79 -3.13
CA VAL A 14 14.39 20.08 -4.55
C VAL A 14 13.12 19.80 -5.36
N GLU A 15 12.62 20.84 -6.03
CA GLU A 15 11.47 20.75 -6.93
C GLU A 15 11.71 19.73 -8.05
N PRO A 16 10.66 18.99 -8.47
CA PRO A 16 10.73 18.14 -9.65
C PRO A 16 10.98 18.98 -10.91
N GLY A 17 11.76 18.45 -11.87
CA GLY A 17 11.92 19.08 -13.19
C GLY A 17 10.59 19.14 -13.96
N SER A 18 9.79 18.07 -13.86
CA SER A 18 8.41 17.98 -14.34
C SER A 18 7.63 16.95 -13.50
N GLY A 19 6.31 17.12 -13.35
CA GLY A 19 5.43 16.19 -12.62
C GLY A 19 5.85 15.99 -11.16
N GLY A 20 5.89 14.73 -10.70
CA GLY A 20 6.45 14.37 -9.39
C GLY A 20 5.66 14.82 -8.17
N GLU A 21 4.40 15.24 -8.37
CA GLU A 21 3.47 15.52 -7.31
C GLU A 21 3.32 14.31 -6.38
N THR A 22 2.89 14.58 -5.16
CA THR A 22 2.42 13.56 -4.22
C THR A 22 0.91 13.69 -4.12
N PRO A 23 0.11 13.06 -5.02
CA PRO A 23 -1.33 13.13 -4.91
C PRO A 23 -1.81 12.54 -3.59
N ILE A 24 -2.80 13.21 -2.99
CA ILE A 24 -3.44 12.77 -1.77
C ILE A 24 -4.94 12.61 -2.00
N VAL A 25 -5.55 11.61 -1.39
CA VAL A 25 -6.99 11.34 -1.50
C VAL A 25 -7.58 10.95 -0.15
N LEU A 26 -8.79 11.43 0.12
CA LEU A 26 -9.48 11.18 1.39
C LEU A 26 -10.02 9.74 1.45
N SER A 27 -9.51 8.96 2.39
CA SER A 27 -9.80 7.53 2.55
C SER A 27 -11.28 7.22 2.82
N HIS A 28 -11.98 8.09 3.55
CA HIS A 28 -13.42 7.93 3.80
C HIS A 28 -14.28 8.17 2.56
N ILE A 29 -13.88 9.08 1.66
CA ILE A 29 -14.60 9.34 0.41
C ILE A 29 -14.50 8.13 -0.52
N VAL A 30 -13.31 7.51 -0.59
CA VAL A 30 -13.13 6.26 -1.34
C VAL A 30 -14.03 5.15 -0.76
N TYR A 31 -14.09 5.02 0.56
CA TYR A 31 -14.99 4.07 1.21
C TYR A 31 -16.47 4.34 0.87
N GLU A 32 -16.92 5.58 0.99
CA GLU A 32 -18.32 5.97 0.73
C GLU A 32 -18.71 5.66 -0.73
N LYS A 33 -17.88 6.07 -1.69
CA LYS A 33 -18.12 5.83 -3.13
C LYS A 33 -18.08 4.35 -3.49
N MET A 34 -17.14 3.59 -2.93
CA MET A 34 -17.09 2.14 -3.12
C MET A 34 -18.29 1.45 -2.51
N LYS A 35 -18.75 1.88 -1.32
CA LYS A 35 -19.90 1.30 -0.65
C LYS A 35 -21.21 1.61 -1.39
N GLU A 36 -21.34 2.81 -1.94
CA GLU A 36 -22.47 3.22 -2.76
C GLU A 36 -22.52 2.44 -4.08
N LYS A 37 -21.38 2.34 -4.78
CA LYS A 37 -21.31 1.71 -6.10
C LYS A 37 -21.32 0.18 -6.07
N TYR A 38 -20.64 -0.41 -5.08
CA TYR A 38 -20.42 -1.85 -4.96
C TYR A 38 -20.69 -2.36 -3.53
N PRO A 39 -21.93 -2.25 -3.03
CA PRO A 39 -22.26 -2.53 -1.63
C PRO A 39 -21.91 -3.95 -1.20
N GLU A 40 -22.20 -4.95 -2.04
CA GLU A 40 -21.93 -6.38 -1.77
C GLU A 40 -20.42 -6.68 -1.73
N PHE A 41 -19.65 -6.06 -2.62
CA PHE A 41 -18.19 -6.19 -2.63
C PHE A 41 -17.60 -5.64 -1.32
N VAL A 42 -18.05 -4.46 -0.88
CA VAL A 42 -17.58 -3.86 0.37
C VAL A 42 -18.03 -4.67 1.58
N ASP A 43 -19.26 -5.20 1.60
CA ASP A 43 -19.72 -6.08 2.69
C ASP A 43 -18.85 -7.34 2.79
N ARG A 44 -18.49 -7.93 1.64
CA ARG A 44 -17.57 -9.07 1.61
C ARG A 44 -16.18 -8.70 2.10
N LEU A 45 -15.65 -7.54 1.74
CA LEU A 45 -14.38 -7.03 2.25
C LEU A 45 -14.40 -6.82 3.77
N GLU A 46 -15.52 -6.36 4.34
CA GLU A 46 -15.68 -6.21 5.78
C GLU A 46 -15.78 -7.54 6.50
N ALA A 47 -16.46 -8.53 5.91
CA ALA A 47 -16.64 -9.85 6.50
C ALA A 47 -15.37 -10.71 6.42
N HIS A 48 -14.65 -10.68 5.29
CA HIS A 48 -13.53 -11.59 5.03
C HIS A 48 -12.16 -10.91 5.07
N GLY A 49 -12.10 -9.59 4.89
CA GLY A 49 -10.83 -8.88 4.74
C GLY A 49 -10.10 -9.25 3.44
N LEU A 50 -8.78 -9.07 3.47
CA LEU A 50 -7.88 -9.33 2.35
C LEU A 50 -6.72 -10.24 2.77
N LEU A 51 -6.23 -11.02 1.81
CA LEU A 51 -5.01 -11.81 1.92
C LEU A 51 -4.00 -11.31 0.88
N TYR A 52 -2.81 -10.95 1.34
CA TYR A 52 -1.70 -10.47 0.52
C TYR A 52 -0.64 -11.55 0.39
N THR A 53 -0.21 -11.81 -0.84
CA THR A 53 0.89 -12.72 -1.16
C THR A 53 1.97 -11.96 -1.91
N ARG A 54 3.22 -12.11 -1.49
CA ARG A 54 4.36 -11.48 -2.17
C ARG A 54 5.61 -12.34 -2.11
N VAL A 55 6.26 -12.53 -3.25
CA VAL A 55 7.54 -13.22 -3.39
C VAL A 55 8.67 -12.21 -3.38
N LEU A 56 9.53 -12.31 -2.37
CA LEU A 56 10.72 -11.49 -2.19
C LEU A 56 11.95 -12.29 -2.62
N GLY A 57 12.82 -11.69 -3.43
CA GLY A 57 14.15 -12.24 -3.70
C GLY A 57 15.04 -12.20 -2.44
N GLU A 58 16.23 -12.76 -2.55
CA GLU A 58 17.21 -12.70 -1.46
C GLU A 58 17.72 -11.28 -1.22
N ASP A 59 18.13 -10.61 -2.29
CA ASP A 59 18.70 -9.26 -2.30
C ASP A 59 17.77 -8.26 -3.00
N ASP A 60 18.11 -6.97 -2.94
CA ASP A 60 17.30 -5.89 -3.51
C ASP A 60 17.47 -5.79 -5.04
N ASP A 61 16.36 -5.65 -5.77
CA ASP A 61 16.28 -5.45 -7.21
C ASP A 61 15.79 -4.02 -7.52
N PRO A 62 16.68 -3.10 -7.95
CA PRO A 62 16.30 -1.72 -8.21
C PRO A 62 15.42 -1.54 -9.46
N SER A 63 15.28 -2.57 -10.30
CA SER A 63 14.44 -2.51 -11.51
C SER A 63 12.96 -2.83 -11.23
N SER A 64 12.66 -3.47 -10.10
CA SER A 64 11.31 -3.85 -9.71
C SER A 64 10.64 -2.78 -8.84
N PRO A 65 9.35 -2.44 -9.07
CA PRO A 65 8.60 -1.52 -8.22
C PRO A 65 8.46 -2.03 -6.78
N ILE A 66 8.65 -3.33 -6.59
CA ILE A 66 8.55 -4.05 -5.32
C ILE A 66 9.83 -4.86 -5.01
N GLY A 67 10.98 -4.45 -5.56
CA GLY A 67 12.19 -5.26 -5.59
C GLY A 67 12.96 -5.40 -4.28
N ARG A 68 12.47 -4.88 -3.15
CA ARG A 68 13.14 -5.09 -1.85
C ARG A 68 13.19 -6.58 -1.51
N GLY A 69 14.37 -7.12 -1.27
CA GLY A 69 14.61 -8.50 -0.88
C GLY A 69 14.22 -8.79 0.57
N TRP A 70 14.19 -10.07 0.95
CA TRP A 70 13.80 -10.46 2.31
C TRP A 70 14.83 -10.02 3.35
N LYS A 71 16.13 -9.97 3.00
CA LYS A 71 17.16 -9.50 3.92
C LYS A 71 16.95 -8.05 4.33
N SER A 72 16.66 -7.18 3.38
CA SER A 72 16.35 -5.76 3.60
C SER A 72 14.95 -5.53 4.18
N THR A 73 14.01 -6.45 3.94
CA THR A 73 12.65 -6.38 4.50
C THR A 73 12.65 -6.75 5.98
N PHE A 74 13.33 -7.84 6.35
CA PHE A 74 13.38 -8.32 7.73
C PHE A 74 14.63 -7.88 8.47
N LEU A 75 15.51 -7.09 7.85
CA LEU A 75 16.76 -6.55 8.40
C LEU A 75 17.69 -7.62 8.98
N THR A 76 17.82 -8.76 8.30
CA THR A 76 18.62 -9.90 8.76
C THR A 76 18.99 -10.81 7.60
N SER A 77 20.11 -11.53 7.70
CA SER A 77 20.51 -12.60 6.79
C SER A 77 20.23 -14.01 7.34
N ASN A 78 19.59 -14.12 8.51
CA ASN A 78 19.24 -15.40 9.13
C ASN A 78 17.76 -15.72 8.92
N LYS A 79 17.46 -16.88 8.30
CA LYS A 79 16.10 -17.32 7.99
C LYS A 79 15.20 -17.46 9.23
N ALA A 80 15.71 -18.05 10.31
CA ALA A 80 14.94 -18.21 11.55
C ALA A 80 14.60 -16.85 12.20
N VAL A 81 15.53 -15.89 12.14
CA VAL A 81 15.29 -14.52 12.63
C VAL A 81 14.28 -13.79 11.73
N ALA A 82 14.31 -14.03 10.41
CA ALA A 82 13.32 -13.49 9.49
C ALA A 82 11.92 -14.03 9.77
N GLU A 83 11.78 -15.34 10.05
CA GLU A 83 10.52 -15.97 10.44
C GLU A 83 9.97 -15.38 11.74
N GLU A 84 10.81 -15.21 12.77
CA GLU A 84 10.41 -14.59 14.04
C GLU A 84 9.88 -13.15 13.82
N ARG A 85 10.59 -12.36 13.00
CA ARG A 85 10.20 -10.97 12.68
C ARG A 85 8.94 -10.91 11.82
N ALA A 86 8.81 -11.81 10.85
CA ALA A 86 7.61 -11.92 10.02
C ALA A 86 6.38 -12.31 10.86
N ALA A 87 6.52 -13.26 11.79
CA ALA A 87 5.46 -13.65 12.70
C ALA A 87 4.98 -12.48 13.57
N LYS A 88 5.89 -11.65 14.09
CA LYS A 88 5.55 -10.41 14.83
C LYS A 88 4.77 -9.41 13.98
N LEU A 89 4.93 -9.44 12.66
CA LEU A 89 4.20 -8.60 11.71
C LEU A 89 2.90 -9.25 11.20
N GLY A 90 2.55 -10.46 11.68
CA GLY A 90 1.39 -11.22 11.23
C GLY A 90 1.56 -11.85 9.85
N MET A 91 2.80 -12.14 9.45
CA MET A 91 3.13 -12.77 8.17
C MET A 91 3.62 -14.21 8.36
N LYS A 92 3.23 -15.07 7.43
CA LYS A 92 3.81 -16.41 7.26
C LYS A 92 4.85 -16.37 6.15
N LEU A 93 5.97 -17.09 6.35
CA LEU A 93 7.02 -17.25 5.35
C LEU A 93 7.01 -18.68 4.81
N GLU A 94 7.15 -18.79 3.49
CA GLU A 94 7.35 -20.03 2.76
C GLU A 94 8.64 -19.88 1.94
N TRP A 95 9.71 -20.55 2.38
CA TRP A 95 11.03 -20.44 1.73
C TRP A 95 11.02 -21.14 0.37
N LEU A 96 11.56 -20.45 -0.63
CA LEU A 96 11.76 -20.94 -2.00
C LEU A 96 13.25 -21.18 -2.23
N SER A 97 13.60 -21.71 -3.40
CA SER A 97 14.99 -21.93 -3.81
C SER A 97 15.80 -20.63 -3.93
N ASP A 98 15.16 -19.54 -4.35
CA ASP A 98 15.77 -18.25 -4.73
C ASP A 98 15.14 -17.05 -4.01
N GLY A 99 14.38 -17.29 -2.93
CA GLY A 99 13.68 -16.24 -2.21
C GLY A 99 12.74 -16.76 -1.14
N VAL A 100 11.71 -15.96 -0.85
CA VAL A 100 10.67 -16.31 0.13
C VAL A 100 9.32 -15.76 -0.32
N LYS A 101 8.30 -16.59 -0.24
CA LYS A 101 6.91 -16.16 -0.37
C LYS A 101 6.39 -15.76 1.01
N THR A 102 5.86 -14.55 1.09
CA THR A 102 5.23 -13.98 2.28
C THR A 102 3.72 -14.01 2.11
N VAL A 103 3.00 -14.39 3.16
CA VAL A 103 1.53 -14.39 3.19
C VAL A 103 1.07 -13.60 4.42
N MET A 104 0.31 -12.53 4.19
CA MET A 104 -0.28 -11.69 5.24
C MET A 104 -1.80 -11.69 5.11
N GLY A 105 -2.52 -12.18 6.12
CA GLY A 105 -3.98 -12.18 6.12
C GLY A 105 -4.61 -13.42 6.75
N PRO A 106 -5.95 -13.43 6.87
CA PRO A 106 -6.85 -12.35 6.47
C PRO A 106 -6.69 -11.12 7.38
N ILE A 107 -6.66 -9.92 6.79
CA ILE A 107 -6.63 -8.65 7.53
C ILE A 107 -7.76 -7.72 7.07
N PRO A 108 -8.31 -6.86 7.96
CA PRO A 108 -9.38 -5.95 7.59
C PRO A 108 -9.01 -5.04 6.41
N ALA A 109 -9.91 -4.94 5.43
CA ALA A 109 -9.78 -4.00 4.32
C ALA A 109 -10.29 -2.59 4.69
N ILE A 110 -11.28 -2.54 5.60
CA ILE A 110 -11.92 -1.32 6.09
C ILE A 110 -11.55 -1.17 7.57
N LYS A 111 -11.13 0.04 7.96
CA LYS A 111 -10.92 0.41 9.37
C LYS A 111 -11.92 1.46 9.80
N TYR A 112 -12.03 1.68 11.10
CA TYR A 112 -12.81 2.76 11.69
C TYR A 112 -11.90 3.82 12.30
N ASP A 113 -11.95 5.04 11.79
CA ASP A 113 -11.30 6.21 12.39
C ASP A 113 -12.13 6.66 13.60
N LYS A 114 -11.65 6.32 14.80
CA LYS A 114 -12.30 6.71 16.06
C LYS A 114 -12.28 8.23 16.31
N SER A 115 -11.31 8.96 15.77
CA SER A 115 -11.24 10.41 15.99
C SER A 115 -12.32 11.16 15.22
N ARG A 116 -12.72 10.62 14.05
CA ARG A 116 -13.72 11.22 13.15
C ARG A 116 -15.02 10.44 13.04
N GLN A 117 -15.14 9.33 13.76
CA GLN A 117 -16.33 8.47 13.82
C GLN A 117 -16.82 8.01 12.44
N ARG A 118 -15.90 7.52 11.60
CA ARG A 118 -16.23 7.07 10.24
C ARG A 118 -15.34 5.92 9.78
N LYS A 119 -15.85 5.15 8.82
CA LYS A 119 -15.09 4.10 8.14
C LYS A 119 -14.13 4.70 7.10
N ILE A 120 -13.02 4.02 6.87
CA ILE A 120 -11.93 4.46 6.00
C ILE A 120 -11.43 3.29 5.14
N TRP A 121 -11.10 3.59 3.89
CA TRP A 121 -10.45 2.70 2.94
C TRP A 121 -8.96 2.51 3.28
N PHE A 122 -8.67 1.77 4.35
CA PHE A 122 -7.32 1.55 4.87
C PHE A 122 -6.79 0.18 4.47
N ASN A 123 -6.43 0.04 3.20
CA ASN A 123 -5.86 -1.18 2.64
C ASN A 123 -4.92 -0.86 1.47
N SER A 124 -4.25 -1.88 0.94
CA SER A 124 -3.35 -1.77 -0.20
C SER A 124 -3.87 -2.55 -1.41
N MET A 125 -5.19 -2.72 -1.53
CA MET A 125 -5.81 -3.58 -2.53
C MET A 125 -5.45 -3.15 -3.96
N VAL A 126 -5.72 -1.89 -4.32
CA VAL A 126 -5.36 -1.37 -5.66
C VAL A 126 -3.84 -1.38 -5.85
N ALA A 127 -3.07 -0.93 -4.85
CA ALA A 127 -1.61 -0.89 -4.94
C ALA A 127 -0.97 -2.27 -5.20
N ALA A 128 -1.50 -3.34 -4.57
CA ALA A 128 -1.04 -4.70 -4.80
C ALA A 128 -1.53 -5.22 -6.15
N TYR A 129 -2.84 -5.09 -6.42
CA TYR A 129 -3.47 -5.66 -7.62
C TYR A 129 -2.99 -5.03 -8.94
N THR A 130 -2.48 -3.80 -8.92
CA THR A 130 -2.00 -3.11 -10.12
C THR A 130 -0.51 -2.80 -10.13
N GLY A 131 0.18 -2.96 -8.99
CA GLY A 131 1.55 -2.48 -8.83
C GLY A 131 2.54 -3.49 -8.26
N TRP A 132 2.08 -4.62 -7.72
CA TRP A 132 2.97 -5.69 -7.26
C TRP A 132 3.28 -6.65 -8.41
N GLU A 133 3.86 -6.08 -9.46
CA GLU A 133 4.24 -6.78 -10.68
C GLU A 133 5.76 -6.75 -10.82
N ASP A 134 6.37 -7.92 -10.89
CA ASP A 134 7.74 -8.13 -11.33
C ASP A 134 7.93 -9.57 -11.81
N SER A 135 9.17 -9.96 -12.12
CA SER A 135 9.48 -11.33 -12.57
C SER A 135 9.07 -12.44 -11.58
N ARG A 136 8.81 -12.10 -10.31
CA ARG A 136 8.47 -13.04 -9.22
C ARG A 136 7.00 -12.94 -8.80
N ASN A 137 6.30 -11.87 -9.17
CA ASN A 137 4.98 -11.54 -8.64
C ASN A 137 3.99 -11.24 -9.77
N ASP A 138 2.89 -11.99 -9.77
CA ASP A 138 1.71 -11.72 -10.59
C ASP A 138 0.75 -10.82 -9.80
N PRO A 139 0.50 -9.58 -10.24
CA PRO A 139 -0.23 -8.59 -9.45
C PRO A 139 -1.69 -9.02 -9.18
N VAL A 140 -2.34 -9.76 -10.08
CA VAL A 140 -3.73 -10.23 -9.85
C VAL A 140 -3.82 -11.35 -8.81
N LYS A 141 -2.70 -11.98 -8.47
CA LYS A 141 -2.57 -12.98 -7.39
C LYS A 141 -1.96 -12.40 -6.12
N ALA A 142 -1.44 -11.17 -6.18
CA ALA A 142 -0.78 -10.51 -5.06
C ALA A 142 -1.76 -10.15 -3.93
N VAL A 143 -3.04 -10.01 -4.24
CA VAL A 143 -4.10 -9.75 -3.27
C VAL A 143 -5.39 -10.46 -3.66
N THR A 144 -6.01 -11.09 -2.68
CA THR A 144 -7.30 -11.81 -2.80
C THR A 144 -8.21 -11.40 -1.65
N PHE A 145 -9.48 -11.79 -1.69
CA PHE A 145 -10.31 -11.79 -0.48
C PHE A 145 -9.64 -12.63 0.62
N GLY A 146 -9.93 -12.36 1.87
CA GLY A 146 -9.32 -13.09 2.99
C GLY A 146 -9.67 -14.57 3.07
N ASP A 147 -10.71 -15.01 2.35
CA ASP A 147 -11.08 -16.41 2.13
C ASP A 147 -10.30 -17.08 0.96
N GLY A 148 -9.40 -16.33 0.31
CA GLY A 148 -8.58 -16.77 -0.82
C GLY A 148 -9.25 -16.65 -2.19
N GLN A 149 -10.50 -16.19 -2.26
CA GLN A 149 -11.18 -16.00 -3.54
C GLN A 149 -10.62 -14.79 -4.30
N PRO A 150 -10.50 -14.86 -5.64
CA PRO A 150 -9.97 -13.75 -6.42
C PRO A 150 -10.87 -12.52 -6.34
N LEU A 151 -10.25 -11.35 -6.48
CA LEU A 151 -10.97 -10.08 -6.57
C LEU A 151 -11.47 -9.87 -8.02
N PRO A 152 -12.70 -9.37 -8.21
CA PRO A 152 -13.22 -9.03 -9.54
C PRO A 152 -12.49 -7.82 -10.14
N ALA A 153 -11.77 -8.04 -11.25
CA ALA A 153 -10.86 -7.06 -11.83
C ALA A 153 -11.53 -5.72 -12.18
N ASP A 154 -12.73 -5.76 -12.75
CA ASP A 154 -13.54 -4.59 -13.10
C ASP A 154 -13.79 -3.68 -11.90
N ILE A 155 -14.14 -4.25 -10.74
CA ILE A 155 -14.34 -3.49 -9.50
C ILE A 155 -13.04 -2.88 -8.98
N ILE A 156 -11.90 -3.59 -9.13
CA ILE A 156 -10.60 -3.06 -8.72
C ILE A 156 -10.18 -1.86 -9.58
N TYR A 157 -10.35 -1.95 -10.90
CA TYR A 157 -10.05 -0.84 -11.81
C TYR A 157 -11.00 0.35 -11.62
N ASP A 158 -12.26 0.09 -11.27
CA ASP A 158 -13.17 1.17 -10.88
C ASP A 158 -12.80 1.82 -9.55
N CYS A 159 -12.28 1.05 -8.59
CA CYS A 159 -11.71 1.61 -7.36
C CYS A 159 -10.48 2.48 -7.67
N LEU A 160 -9.63 2.06 -8.61
CA LEU A 160 -8.51 2.87 -9.09
C LEU A 160 -9.01 4.19 -9.70
N LYS A 161 -10.05 4.15 -10.53
CA LYS A 161 -10.66 5.34 -11.11
C LYS A 161 -11.20 6.30 -10.03
N ILE A 162 -11.90 5.78 -9.01
CA ILE A 162 -12.36 6.60 -7.88
C ILE A 162 -11.19 7.26 -7.16
N LEU A 163 -10.08 6.54 -6.95
CA LEU A 163 -8.87 7.11 -6.35
C LEU A 163 -8.28 8.24 -7.20
N GLU A 164 -8.27 8.09 -8.52
CA GLU A 164 -7.76 9.08 -9.46
C GLU A 164 -8.64 10.34 -9.53
N ASP A 165 -9.96 10.14 -9.62
CA ASP A 165 -10.95 11.22 -9.73
C ASP A 165 -11.00 12.09 -8.46
N GLU A 166 -10.79 11.49 -7.28
CA GLU A 166 -10.88 12.17 -5.98
C GLU A 166 -9.52 12.68 -5.46
N CYS A 167 -8.41 12.40 -6.15
CA CYS A 167 -7.10 12.83 -5.66
C CYS A 167 -6.81 14.31 -5.94
N VAL A 168 -6.02 14.92 -5.05
CA VAL A 168 -5.53 16.29 -5.18
C VAL A 168 -4.03 16.26 -5.44
N PRO A 169 -3.56 16.42 -6.69
CA PRO A 169 -2.14 16.48 -7.03
C PRO A 169 -1.60 17.91 -6.90
N ILE A 170 -1.17 18.30 -5.70
CA ILE A 170 -0.58 19.63 -5.47
C ILE A 170 0.85 19.65 -6.05
N PRO A 171 1.17 20.57 -6.98
CA PRO A 171 2.54 20.73 -7.48
C PRO A 171 3.47 21.17 -6.35
N TRP A 172 4.57 20.44 -6.18
CA TRP A 172 5.57 20.74 -5.16
C TRP A 172 6.31 22.04 -5.46
N LYS A 173 6.52 22.87 -4.43
CA LYS A 173 7.48 23.97 -4.42
C LYS A 173 8.55 23.73 -3.36
N LYS A 174 9.76 24.24 -3.63
CA LYS A 174 10.87 24.15 -2.69
C LYS A 174 10.50 24.85 -1.38
N GLY A 175 10.69 24.15 -0.28
CA GLY A 175 10.33 24.65 1.05
C GLY A 175 8.96 24.18 1.54
N ASP A 176 8.11 23.65 0.66
CA ASP A 176 6.80 23.15 1.06
C ASP A 176 6.93 22.00 2.06
N VAL A 177 6.09 22.05 3.09
CA VAL A 177 5.89 20.97 4.06
C VAL A 177 4.42 20.57 4.03
N MET A 178 4.16 19.31 3.71
CA MET A 178 2.83 18.72 3.73
C MET A 178 2.70 17.82 4.95
N LEU A 179 1.76 18.13 5.84
CA LEU A 179 1.34 17.25 6.93
C LEU A 179 0.11 16.45 6.49
N ILE A 180 0.18 15.13 6.65
CA ILE A 180 -0.94 14.23 6.37
C ILE A 180 -1.29 13.43 7.62
N ASP A 181 -2.59 13.31 7.91
CA ASP A 181 -3.14 12.32 8.83
C ASP A 181 -3.31 10.98 8.09
N ASN A 182 -2.55 9.98 8.51
CA ASN A 182 -2.43 8.71 7.79
C ASN A 182 -3.70 7.84 7.87
N LEU A 183 -4.57 8.09 8.86
CA LEU A 183 -5.87 7.42 8.92
C LEU A 183 -6.86 8.01 7.91
N ALA A 184 -6.75 9.31 7.64
CA ALA A 184 -7.70 10.01 6.80
C ALA A 184 -7.34 10.02 5.31
N THR A 185 -6.07 9.75 4.97
CA THR A 185 -5.53 10.07 3.65
C THR A 185 -4.67 8.93 3.10
N LEU A 186 -4.93 8.56 1.84
CA LEU A 186 -3.98 7.78 1.03
C LEU A 186 -3.13 8.74 0.22
N HIS A 187 -1.89 8.33 -0.09
CA HIS A 187 -0.97 9.12 -0.91
C HIS A 187 -0.33 8.24 -1.98
N SER A 188 0.03 8.86 -3.11
CA SER A 188 0.73 8.23 -4.23
C SER A 188 1.84 9.15 -4.74
N ARG A 189 2.42 8.82 -5.90
CA ARG A 189 3.43 9.66 -6.55
C ARG A 189 3.20 9.63 -8.06
N ARG A 190 3.16 10.80 -8.70
CA ARG A 190 3.17 10.88 -10.16
C ARG A 190 4.56 10.58 -10.72
N SER A 191 4.62 10.14 -11.98
CA SER A 191 5.88 10.09 -12.74
C SER A 191 6.51 11.49 -12.81
N PHE A 192 7.83 11.54 -12.97
CA PHE A 192 8.58 12.80 -12.96
C PHE A 192 9.87 12.70 -13.76
N ASP A 193 10.33 13.85 -14.24
CA ASP A 193 11.69 14.01 -14.73
C ASP A 193 12.59 14.59 -13.61
N PRO A 194 13.78 14.01 -13.36
CA PRO A 194 14.71 14.54 -12.37
C PRO A 194 15.24 15.94 -12.77
N PRO A 195 15.76 16.73 -11.81
CA PRO A 195 15.96 16.40 -10.40
C PRO A 195 14.64 16.37 -9.62
N ARG A 196 14.60 15.66 -8.49
CA ARG A 196 13.49 15.69 -7.51
C ARG A 196 13.99 15.17 -6.17
N ARG A 197 13.76 15.91 -5.08
CA ARG A 197 14.07 15.43 -3.72
C ARG A 197 13.00 15.84 -2.73
N VAL A 198 12.21 14.86 -2.31
CA VAL A 198 11.20 15.00 -1.25
C VAL A 198 11.61 14.11 -0.07
N LEU A 199 11.75 14.71 1.11
CA LEU A 199 12.06 14.01 2.35
C LEU A 199 10.76 13.66 3.10
N ALA A 200 10.84 12.72 4.03
CA ALA A 200 9.69 12.31 4.84
C ALA A 200 10.04 12.11 6.32
N SER A 201 9.04 12.27 7.19
CA SER A 201 9.11 11.94 8.62
C SER A 201 7.82 11.25 9.06
N LEU A 202 7.95 10.27 9.95
CA LEU A 202 6.85 9.41 10.39
C LEU A 202 6.56 9.64 11.88
N CYS A 203 5.30 9.88 12.22
CA CYS A 203 4.87 10.02 13.61
C CYS A 203 4.33 8.70 14.14
N LYS A 204 4.58 8.43 15.45
CA LYS A 204 3.92 7.34 16.16
C LYS A 204 2.40 7.50 16.14
#